data_AF-A0A850BRH5-F1
#
_entry.id   AF-A0A850BRH5-F1
#
_cell.length_a   1.000
_cell.length_b   1.000
_cell.length_c   1.000
_cell.angle_alpha   90.00
_cell.angle_beta   90.00
_cell.angle_gamma   90.00
#
_symmetry.space_group_name_H-M   'P 1'
#
loop_
_entity.id
_entity.type
_entity.pdbx_description
1 polymer ?
#
loop_
_entity_poly.entity_id
_entity_poly.type
_entity_poly.pdbx_seq_one_letter_code
_entity_poly.pdbx_strand_id
1 'polypeptide(L)'
;MVAACASCAVGLGCFFFPTDAHADEANSTAARIEFLEARIKTQRTHAELWWEGWVSFYTIGAGVQLVRAAGAPTQAERVDQWIGFVKAIGALMRFSLDPYGGIRKLEPVPGGRPESLDARIARAERILEHNASRTQAFGAWYAHVANFAINGTGTIIVGAGFDDWKQGILSGALGFGIGEVVLLTAPWEADDDLSDYRKGSWQLHASAGSIGIVGTF
;
A
#
# COMPACT_ATOMS: atom_id res chain seq x y z
N MET A 1 46.36 -36.11 -69.46
CA MET A 1 46.93 -36.05 -68.09
C MET A 1 46.18 -34.91 -67.39
N VAL A 2 45.04 -35.15 -66.74
CA VAL A 2 44.80 -35.70 -65.39
C VAL A 2 45.21 -34.74 -64.25
N ALA A 3 44.26 -34.55 -63.32
CA ALA A 3 44.26 -33.90 -61.99
C ALA A 3 43.89 -32.39 -62.00
N ALA A 4 42.66 -31.93 -61.71
CA ALA A 4 41.66 -32.18 -60.66
C ALA A 4 41.82 -31.31 -59.39
N CYS A 5 40.76 -30.52 -59.15
CA CYS A 5 40.17 -30.00 -57.89
C CYS A 5 41.04 -29.70 -56.67
N ALA A 6 40.89 -28.47 -56.13
CA ALA A 6 40.11 -28.26 -54.90
C ALA A 6 40.00 -26.76 -54.56
N SER A 7 38.84 -26.16 -54.87
CA SER A 7 38.39 -24.92 -54.24
C SER A 7 37.93 -25.24 -52.81
N CYS A 8 38.56 -24.63 -51.81
CA CYS A 8 38.01 -24.55 -50.46
C CYS A 8 37.57 -23.10 -50.22
N ALA A 9 36.30 -22.84 -50.49
CA ALA A 9 35.62 -21.66 -50.01
C ALA A 9 35.46 -21.81 -48.49
N VAL A 10 36.13 -20.96 -47.71
CA VAL A 10 35.84 -20.80 -46.29
C VAL A 10 34.49 -20.10 -46.21
N GLY A 11 33.41 -20.88 -46.15
CA GLY A 11 32.10 -20.39 -45.80
C GLY A 11 32.14 -19.92 -44.36
N LEU A 12 32.20 -18.61 -44.14
CA LEU A 12 31.68 -18.00 -42.92
C LEU A 12 30.17 -18.30 -42.91
N GLY A 13 29.80 -19.47 -42.38
CA GLY A 13 28.46 -19.69 -41.89
C GLY A 13 28.24 -18.76 -40.73
N CYS A 14 27.46 -17.70 -40.93
CA CYS A 14 26.81 -16.98 -39.84
C CYS A 14 25.95 -17.99 -39.09
N PHE A 15 26.51 -18.62 -38.05
CA PHE A 15 25.72 -19.29 -37.02
C PHE A 15 24.98 -18.19 -36.25
N PHE A 16 23.78 -17.85 -36.74
CA PHE A 16 22.81 -17.08 -35.97
C PHE A 16 22.25 -18.03 -34.91
N PHE A 17 22.88 -18.09 -33.74
CA PHE A 17 22.37 -18.83 -32.59
C PHE A 17 21.11 -18.13 -32.07
N PRO A 18 19.92 -18.75 -32.10
CA PRO A 18 18.67 -18.13 -31.61
C PRO A 18 18.56 -18.08 -30.08
N THR A 19 19.60 -18.47 -29.35
CA THR A 19 19.58 -18.67 -27.89
C THR A 19 19.39 -17.38 -27.11
N ASP A 20 19.82 -16.24 -27.64
CA ASP A 20 19.85 -14.98 -26.87
C ASP A 20 18.45 -14.36 -26.74
N ALA A 21 17.59 -14.51 -27.75
CA ALA A 21 16.24 -13.94 -27.74
C ALA A 21 15.32 -14.61 -26.71
N HIS A 22 15.40 -15.94 -26.57
CA HIS A 22 14.61 -16.68 -25.58
C HIS A 22 15.09 -16.44 -24.15
N ALA A 23 16.40 -16.26 -23.96
CA ALA A 23 16.96 -15.91 -22.65
C ALA A 23 16.55 -14.49 -22.21
N ASP A 24 16.53 -13.53 -23.15
CA ASP A 24 16.10 -12.16 -22.88
C ASP A 24 14.61 -12.07 -22.53
N GLU A 25 13.75 -12.78 -23.26
CA GLU A 25 12.31 -12.86 -22.98
C GLU A 25 12.01 -13.51 -21.61
N ALA A 26 12.70 -14.60 -21.28
CA ALA A 26 12.56 -15.26 -19.98
C ALA A 26 13.04 -14.37 -18.82
N ASN A 27 14.17 -13.67 -18.99
CA ASN A 27 14.70 -12.73 -18.00
C ASN A 27 13.76 -11.52 -17.80
N SER A 28 13.24 -10.97 -18.90
CA SER A 28 12.26 -9.89 -18.91
C SER A 28 10.97 -10.28 -18.16
N THR A 29 10.46 -11.48 -18.41
CA THR A 29 9.26 -11.99 -17.74
C THR A 29 9.49 -12.23 -16.24
N ALA A 30 10.65 -12.78 -15.88
CA ALA A 30 11.05 -12.98 -14.48
C ALA A 30 11.17 -11.65 -13.72
N ALA A 31 11.83 -10.65 -14.30
CA ALA A 31 11.95 -9.32 -13.69
C ALA A 31 10.60 -8.62 -13.53
N ARG A 32 9.69 -8.80 -14.50
CA ARG A 32 8.34 -8.25 -14.45
C ARG A 32 7.53 -8.81 -13.29
N ILE A 33 7.51 -10.13 -13.11
CA ILE A 33 6.77 -10.74 -11.99
C ILE A 33 7.40 -10.40 -10.64
N GLU A 34 8.73 -10.39 -10.56
CA GLU A 34 9.45 -10.03 -9.33
C GLU A 34 9.12 -8.59 -8.90
N PHE A 35 9.12 -7.65 -9.86
CA PHE A 35 8.72 -6.26 -9.60
C PHE A 35 7.30 -6.18 -9.03
N LEU A 36 6.35 -6.83 -9.69
CA LEU A 36 4.94 -6.81 -9.26
C LEU A 36 4.78 -7.38 -7.85
N GLU A 37 5.43 -8.51 -7.57
CA GLU A 37 5.36 -9.17 -6.26
C GLU A 37 5.99 -8.34 -5.15
N ALA A 38 7.17 -7.76 -5.41
CA ALA A 38 7.87 -6.93 -4.46
C ALA A 38 7.06 -5.67 -4.08
N ARG A 39 6.48 -4.99 -5.08
CA ARG A 39 5.67 -3.78 -4.87
C ARG A 39 4.36 -4.09 -4.16
N ILE A 40 3.60 -5.10 -4.61
CA ILE A 40 2.34 -5.51 -3.97
C ILE A 40 2.58 -5.97 -2.52
N LYS A 41 3.68 -6.69 -2.27
CA LYS A 41 4.03 -7.10 -0.91
C LYS A 41 4.33 -5.89 -0.02
N THR A 42 5.12 -4.93 -0.51
CA THR A 42 5.43 -3.70 0.23
C THR A 42 4.17 -2.91 0.57
N GLN A 43 3.31 -2.66 -0.43
CA GLN A 43 1.99 -2.02 -0.25
C GLN A 43 1.17 -2.71 0.84
N ARG A 44 1.15 -4.03 0.80
CA ARG A 44 0.40 -4.82 1.76
C ARG A 44 0.97 -4.69 3.18
N THR A 45 2.28 -4.81 3.33
CA THR A 45 2.93 -4.70 4.65
C THR A 45 2.72 -3.32 5.26
N HIS A 46 2.82 -2.25 4.47
CA HIS A 46 2.52 -0.90 4.95
C HIS A 46 1.06 -0.79 5.42
N ALA A 47 0.11 -1.29 4.63
CA ALA A 47 -1.30 -1.28 4.98
C ALA A 47 -1.63 -2.12 6.23
N GLU A 48 -0.95 -3.24 6.45
CA GLU A 48 -1.06 -4.07 7.66
C GLU A 48 -0.56 -3.32 8.89
N LEU A 49 0.65 -2.77 8.84
CA LEU A 49 1.23 -2.00 9.95
C LEU A 49 0.37 -0.79 10.31
N TRP A 50 -0.09 -0.05 9.30
CA TRP A 50 -0.97 1.10 9.50
C TRP A 50 -2.30 0.68 10.14
N TRP A 51 -2.97 -0.34 9.60
CA TRP A 51 -4.25 -0.81 10.10
C TRP A 51 -4.15 -1.36 11.53
N GLU A 52 -3.18 -2.24 11.80
CA GLU A 52 -2.97 -2.84 13.12
C GLU A 52 -2.60 -1.79 14.17
N GLY A 53 -1.74 -0.83 13.80
CA GLY A 53 -1.35 0.28 14.65
C GLY A 53 -2.55 1.12 15.07
N TRP A 54 -3.37 1.55 14.12
CA TRP A 54 -4.53 2.40 14.41
C TRP A 54 -5.66 1.65 15.11
N VAL A 55 -5.96 0.41 14.72
CA VAL A 55 -6.95 -0.42 15.43
C VAL A 55 -6.54 -0.62 16.90
N SER A 56 -5.27 -0.91 17.15
CA SER A 56 -4.75 -1.05 18.52
C SER A 56 -4.86 0.25 19.30
N PHE A 57 -4.43 1.38 18.69
CA PHE A 57 -4.51 2.70 19.29
C PHE A 57 -5.95 3.07 19.68
N TYR A 58 -6.91 2.92 18.77
CA TYR A 58 -8.31 3.24 19.05
C TYR A 58 -8.96 2.27 20.04
N THR A 59 -8.57 1.00 20.06
CA THR A 59 -9.06 0.02 21.05
C THR A 59 -8.63 0.39 22.46
N ILE A 60 -7.33 0.67 22.64
CA ILE A 60 -6.78 1.12 23.93
C ILE A 60 -7.42 2.45 24.33
N GLY A 61 -7.50 3.40 23.39
CA GLY A 61 -8.10 4.71 23.60
C GLY A 61 -9.56 4.63 24.03
N ALA A 62 -10.36 3.73 23.44
CA ALA A 62 -11.74 3.49 23.86
C ALA A 62 -11.80 2.97 25.32
N GLY A 63 -10.96 1.99 25.67
CA GLY A 63 -10.90 1.47 27.04
C GLY A 63 -10.51 2.53 28.07
N VAL A 64 -9.47 3.33 27.78
CA VAL A 64 -9.03 4.42 28.67
C VAL A 64 -10.14 5.46 28.87
N GLN A 65 -10.82 5.86 27.81
CA GLN A 65 -11.88 6.86 27.89
C GLN A 65 -13.10 6.34 28.65
N LEU A 66 -13.46 5.07 28.47
CA LEU A 66 -14.54 4.45 29.24
C LEU A 66 -14.25 4.45 30.75
N VAL A 67 -13.02 4.08 31.13
CA VAL A 67 -12.58 4.12 32.55
C VAL A 67 -12.60 5.54 33.09
N ARG A 68 -12.09 6.52 32.33
CA ARG A 68 -12.08 7.93 32.73
C ARG A 68 -13.50 8.51 32.85
N ALA A 69 -14.42 8.13 31.96
CA ALA A 69 -15.81 8.55 32.04
C ALA A 69 -16.48 8.10 33.35
N ALA A 70 -16.19 6.88 33.82
CA ALA A 70 -16.72 6.36 35.08
C ALA A 70 -16.18 7.12 36.31
N GLY A 71 -14.94 7.57 36.27
CA GLY A 71 -14.27 8.30 37.35
C GLY A 71 -14.32 9.83 37.24
N ALA A 72 -14.98 10.39 36.22
CA ALA A 72 -14.91 11.81 35.93
C ALA A 72 -15.52 12.68 37.05
N PRO A 73 -14.78 13.69 37.57
CA PRO A 73 -15.19 14.56 38.68
C PRO A 73 -16.26 15.57 38.28
N THR A 74 -16.34 15.95 37.00
CA THR A 74 -17.34 16.91 36.50
C THR A 74 -18.19 16.30 35.38
N GLN A 75 -19.39 16.83 35.19
CA GLN A 75 -20.27 16.42 34.09
C GLN A 75 -19.65 16.75 32.73
N ALA A 76 -18.98 17.91 32.60
CA ALA A 76 -18.31 18.32 31.37
C ALA A 76 -17.21 17.33 30.97
N GLU A 77 -16.34 16.96 31.92
CA GLU A 77 -15.28 15.98 31.70
C GLU A 77 -15.87 14.60 31.36
N ARG A 78 -16.91 14.16 32.07
CA ARG A 78 -17.60 12.90 31.78
C ARG A 78 -18.13 12.86 30.35
N VAL A 79 -18.75 13.94 29.89
CA VAL A 79 -19.30 14.05 28.54
C VAL A 79 -18.19 14.07 27.49
N ASP A 80 -17.09 14.79 27.71
CA ASP A 80 -15.92 14.77 26.84
C ASP A 80 -15.34 13.35 26.67
N GLN A 81 -15.19 12.60 27.78
CA GLN A 81 -14.75 11.20 27.73
C GLN A 81 -15.72 10.29 26.96
N TRP A 82 -17.04 10.47 27.12
CA TRP A 82 -18.02 9.73 26.33
C TRP A 82 -17.99 10.07 24.84
N ILE A 83 -17.85 11.34 24.49
CA ILE A 83 -17.73 11.79 23.10
C ILE A 83 -16.52 11.12 22.45
N GLY A 84 -15.37 11.15 23.12
CA GLY A 84 -14.17 10.55 22.57
C GLY A 84 -14.20 9.01 22.55
N PHE A 85 -14.90 8.35 23.50
CA PHE A 85 -15.22 6.93 23.41
C PHE A 85 -16.04 6.61 22.16
N VAL A 86 -17.13 7.35 21.93
CA VAL A 86 -18.00 7.17 20.75
C VAL A 86 -17.21 7.40 19.45
N LYS A 87 -16.35 8.42 19.40
CA LYS A 87 -15.45 8.66 18.25
C LYS A 87 -14.51 7.47 18.01
N ALA A 88 -13.91 6.91 19.07
CA ALA A 88 -13.03 5.75 18.94
C ALA A 88 -13.77 4.51 18.43
N ILE A 89 -14.98 4.24 18.93
CA ILE A 89 -15.83 3.16 18.40
C ILE A 89 -16.17 3.41 16.92
N GLY A 90 -16.52 4.63 16.55
CA GLY A 90 -16.77 5.01 15.16
C GLY A 90 -15.55 4.77 14.26
N ALA A 91 -14.35 5.10 14.73
CA ALA A 91 -13.10 4.81 14.02
C ALA A 91 -12.89 3.30 13.84
N LEU A 92 -13.04 2.50 14.91
CA LEU A 92 -12.92 1.04 14.85
C LEU A 92 -13.93 0.41 13.87
N MET A 93 -15.16 0.90 13.86
CA MET A 93 -16.18 0.47 12.90
C MET A 93 -15.72 0.77 11.47
N ARG A 94 -15.19 1.97 11.19
CA ARG A 94 -14.61 2.30 9.88
C ARG A 94 -13.48 1.33 9.50
N PHE A 95 -12.53 1.07 10.39
CA PHE A 95 -11.42 0.13 10.14
C PHE A 95 -11.89 -1.31 9.90
N SER A 96 -13.03 -1.69 10.48
CA SER A 96 -13.64 -3.01 10.27
C SER A 96 -14.35 -3.13 8.91
N LEU A 97 -14.92 -2.03 8.41
CA LEU A 97 -15.63 -1.99 7.12
C LEU A 97 -14.68 -1.92 5.93
N ASP A 98 -13.49 -1.32 6.10
CA ASP A 98 -12.47 -1.19 5.05
C ASP A 98 -11.10 -1.63 5.59
N PRO A 99 -10.91 -2.95 5.84
CA PRO A 99 -9.69 -3.45 6.41
C PRO A 99 -8.51 -3.17 5.46
N TYR A 100 -7.40 -2.74 6.04
CA TYR A 100 -6.17 -2.41 5.30
C TYR A 100 -6.37 -1.35 4.19
N GLY A 101 -7.41 -0.49 4.29
CA GLY A 101 -7.75 0.49 3.25
C GLY A 101 -8.18 -0.13 1.91
N GLY A 102 -8.50 -1.43 1.91
CA GLY A 102 -8.84 -2.18 0.70
C GLY A 102 -7.62 -2.61 -0.14
N ILE A 103 -6.40 -2.46 0.39
CA ILE A 103 -5.16 -2.95 -0.24
C ILE A 103 -5.14 -4.48 -0.26
N ARG A 104 -5.03 -5.03 -1.46
CA ARG A 104 -5.01 -6.47 -1.73
C ARG A 104 -3.58 -6.97 -1.82
N LYS A 105 -3.40 -8.23 -1.42
CA LYS A 105 -2.14 -8.98 -1.56
C LYS A 105 -2.24 -9.99 -2.69
N LEU A 106 -1.09 -10.38 -3.27
CA LEU A 106 -1.02 -11.46 -4.23
C LEU A 106 -1.02 -12.81 -3.49
N GLU A 107 -2.19 -13.39 -3.29
CA GLU A 107 -2.31 -14.70 -2.65
C GLU A 107 -1.96 -15.86 -3.61
N PRO A 108 -1.47 -16.98 -3.07
CA PRO A 108 -1.42 -18.24 -3.81
C PRO A 108 -2.82 -18.66 -4.29
N VAL A 109 -2.89 -19.31 -5.45
CA VAL A 109 -4.16 -19.79 -5.98
C VAL A 109 -4.77 -20.85 -5.03
N PRO A 110 -6.05 -20.74 -4.66
CA PRO A 110 -6.70 -21.71 -3.78
C PRO A 110 -6.62 -23.14 -4.30
N GLY A 111 -6.35 -24.07 -3.38
CA GLY A 111 -6.23 -25.49 -3.68
C GLY A 111 -4.89 -25.90 -4.30
N GLY A 112 -3.88 -25.01 -4.31
CA GLY A 112 -2.54 -25.32 -4.81
C GLY A 112 -2.50 -25.65 -6.31
N ARG A 113 -3.54 -25.24 -7.05
CA ARG A 113 -3.62 -25.50 -8.49
C ARG A 113 -2.44 -24.82 -9.19
N PRO A 114 -1.78 -25.52 -10.13
CA PRO A 114 -0.75 -24.91 -10.96
C PRO A 114 -1.32 -23.68 -11.66
N GLU A 115 -0.57 -22.60 -11.62
CA GLU A 115 -0.88 -21.37 -12.31
C GLU A 115 0.21 -21.10 -13.34
N SER A 116 -0.18 -20.75 -14.57
CA SER A 116 0.78 -20.28 -15.56
C SER A 116 1.34 -18.92 -15.17
N LEU A 117 2.58 -18.67 -15.56
CA LEU A 117 3.25 -17.40 -15.29
C LEU A 117 2.44 -16.19 -15.81
N ASP A 118 1.88 -16.30 -17.02
CA ASP A 118 1.05 -15.25 -17.62
C ASP A 118 -0.21 -14.95 -16.81
N ALA A 119 -0.87 -15.99 -16.28
CA ALA A 119 -2.06 -15.81 -15.44
C ALA A 119 -1.72 -15.14 -14.11
N ARG A 120 -0.55 -15.47 -13.53
CA ARG A 120 -0.02 -14.83 -12.33
C ARG A 120 0.29 -13.36 -12.55
N ILE A 121 0.99 -13.03 -13.64
CA ILE A 121 1.29 -11.65 -14.04
C ILE A 121 -0.02 -10.88 -14.21
N ALA A 122 -0.96 -11.39 -15.00
CA ALA A 122 -2.24 -10.72 -15.23
C ALA A 122 -3.03 -10.49 -13.94
N ARG A 123 -2.97 -11.40 -12.96
CA ARG A 123 -3.58 -11.18 -11.64
C ARG A 123 -2.84 -10.10 -10.85
N ALA A 124 -1.52 -10.14 -10.83
CA ALA A 124 -0.71 -9.17 -10.12
C ALA A 124 -0.93 -7.75 -10.67
N GLU A 125 -1.04 -7.59 -12.00
CA GLU A 125 -1.41 -6.32 -12.64
C GLU A 125 -2.78 -5.81 -12.17
N ARG A 126 -3.81 -6.67 -12.19
CA ARG A 126 -5.15 -6.28 -11.69
C ARG A 126 -5.13 -5.88 -10.22
N ILE A 127 -4.29 -6.52 -9.39
CA ILE A 127 -4.12 -6.16 -7.99
C ILE A 127 -3.43 -4.82 -7.86
N LEU A 128 -2.37 -4.57 -8.64
CA LEU A 128 -1.66 -3.30 -8.64
C LEU A 128 -2.59 -2.15 -9.05
N GLU A 129 -3.37 -2.32 -10.11
CA GLU A 129 -4.38 -1.35 -10.56
C GLU A 129 -5.46 -1.11 -9.51
N HIS A 130 -5.97 -2.18 -8.88
CA HIS A 130 -6.93 -2.07 -7.79
C HIS A 130 -6.32 -1.27 -6.63
N ASN A 131 -5.12 -1.61 -6.17
CA ASN A 131 -4.47 -0.94 -5.05
C ASN A 131 -4.25 0.55 -5.35
N ALA A 132 -3.76 0.90 -6.55
CA ALA A 132 -3.61 2.29 -6.99
C ALA A 132 -4.94 3.06 -6.95
N SER A 133 -6.05 2.43 -7.36
CA SER A 133 -7.38 3.06 -7.31
C SER A 133 -7.92 3.28 -5.89
N ARG A 134 -7.32 2.62 -4.89
CA ARG A 134 -7.70 2.73 -3.47
C ARG A 134 -6.84 3.73 -2.70
N THR A 135 -5.64 4.02 -3.18
CA THR A 135 -4.71 4.94 -2.53
C THR A 135 -4.86 6.35 -3.06
N GLN A 136 -4.71 7.32 -2.17
CA GLN A 136 -4.49 8.71 -2.53
C GLN A 136 -3.44 9.26 -1.58
N ALA A 137 -2.43 9.94 -2.11
CA ALA A 137 -1.40 10.58 -1.30
C ALA A 137 -2.05 11.50 -0.26
N PHE A 138 -1.72 11.25 1.01
CA PHE A 138 -2.21 12.00 2.17
C PHE A 138 -3.73 11.94 2.41
N GLY A 139 -4.43 11.04 1.70
CA GLY A 139 -5.88 10.92 1.77
C GLY A 139 -6.62 11.97 0.95
N ALA A 140 -7.94 11.82 0.90
CA ALA A 140 -8.77 12.73 0.14
C ALA A 140 -9.02 14.04 0.89
N TRP A 141 -9.06 15.17 0.18
CA TRP A 141 -9.31 16.50 0.76
C TRP A 141 -10.57 16.53 1.64
N TYR A 142 -11.63 15.83 1.24
CA TYR A 142 -12.89 15.77 1.99
C TYR A 142 -12.75 15.05 3.33
N ALA A 143 -11.77 14.15 3.47
CA ALA A 143 -11.49 13.46 4.72
C ALA A 143 -10.90 14.42 5.77
N HIS A 144 -10.04 15.36 5.37
CA HIS A 144 -9.53 16.41 6.26
C HIS A 144 -10.65 17.34 6.72
N VAL A 145 -11.54 17.74 5.80
CA VAL A 145 -12.71 18.55 6.13
C VAL A 145 -13.65 17.81 7.07
N ALA A 146 -13.89 16.52 6.84
CA ALA A 146 -14.68 15.69 7.74
C ALA A 146 -14.03 15.56 9.13
N ASN A 147 -12.71 15.37 9.18
CA ASN A 147 -11.94 15.32 10.43
C ASN A 147 -12.07 16.63 11.21
N PHE A 148 -11.92 17.77 10.54
CA PHE A 148 -12.13 19.10 11.13
C PHE A 148 -13.57 19.25 11.67
N ALA A 149 -14.58 18.89 10.87
CA ALA A 149 -15.98 19.04 11.26
C ALA A 149 -16.37 18.18 12.48
N ILE A 150 -15.94 16.91 12.51
CA ILE A 150 -16.21 16.00 13.63
C ILE A 150 -15.57 16.51 14.93
N ASN A 151 -14.35 17.03 14.84
CA ASN A 151 -13.65 17.54 16.01
C ASN A 151 -14.18 18.90 16.48
N GLY A 152 -14.46 19.81 15.55
CA GLY A 152 -15.13 21.09 15.85
C GLY A 152 -16.50 20.90 16.50
N THR A 153 -17.26 19.89 16.08
CA THR A 153 -18.54 19.55 16.73
C THR A 153 -18.35 19.17 18.20
N GLY A 154 -17.33 18.36 18.51
CA GLY A 154 -16.98 18.02 19.90
C GLY A 154 -16.60 19.24 20.72
N THR A 155 -15.80 20.15 20.15
CA THR A 155 -15.44 21.43 20.78
C THR A 155 -16.67 22.26 21.13
N ILE A 156 -17.63 22.38 20.21
CA ILE A 156 -18.85 23.16 20.43
C ILE A 156 -19.72 22.52 21.52
N ILE A 157 -19.89 21.19 21.52
CA ILE A 157 -20.69 20.49 22.52
C ILE A 157 -20.14 20.74 23.93
N VAL A 158 -18.83 20.58 24.12
CA VAL A 158 -18.19 20.78 25.44
C VAL A 158 -18.16 22.26 25.82
N GLY A 159 -17.71 23.12 24.90
CA GLY A 159 -17.53 24.55 25.14
C GLY A 159 -18.84 25.29 25.38
N ALA A 160 -19.80 25.19 24.46
CA ALA A 160 -21.07 25.90 24.59
C ALA A 160 -22.06 25.17 25.51
N GLY A 161 -22.07 23.83 25.51
CA GLY A 161 -23.03 23.04 26.28
C GLY A 161 -22.72 22.97 27.77
N PHE A 162 -21.45 23.13 28.16
CA PHE A 162 -21.00 23.00 29.55
C PHE A 162 -20.14 24.17 30.03
N ASP A 163 -20.03 25.25 29.24
CA ASP A 163 -19.23 26.45 29.53
C ASP A 163 -17.74 26.16 29.79
N ASP A 164 -17.19 25.13 29.13
CA ASP A 164 -15.78 24.74 29.25
C ASP A 164 -15.07 24.78 27.88
N TRP A 165 -14.90 25.99 27.36
CA TRP A 165 -14.23 26.22 26.08
C TRP A 165 -12.77 25.78 26.08
N LYS A 166 -12.09 25.86 27.23
CA LYS A 166 -10.69 25.43 27.35
C LYS A 166 -10.59 23.93 27.10
N GLN A 167 -11.41 23.13 27.78
CA GLN A 167 -11.44 21.68 27.57
C GLN A 167 -11.90 21.34 26.14
N GLY A 168 -12.97 21.98 25.66
CA GLY A 168 -13.51 21.72 24.33
C GLY A 168 -12.51 21.99 23.20
N ILE A 169 -11.76 23.10 23.26
CA ILE A 169 -10.73 23.43 22.27
C ILE A 169 -9.57 22.45 22.34
N LEU A 170 -9.09 22.12 23.54
CA LEU A 170 -7.98 21.18 23.71
C LEU A 170 -8.33 19.79 23.17
N SER A 171 -9.50 19.27 23.53
CA SER A 171 -10.02 17.98 23.05
C SER A 171 -10.19 17.97 21.53
N GLY A 172 -10.78 19.02 20.96
CA GLY A 172 -10.94 19.17 19.52
C GLY A 172 -9.62 19.23 18.75
N ALA A 173 -8.64 20.01 19.24
CA ALA A 173 -7.33 20.13 18.61
C ALA A 173 -6.56 18.81 18.64
N LEU A 174 -6.58 18.10 19.78
CA LEU A 174 -5.96 16.78 19.90
C LEU A 174 -6.63 15.76 18.97
N GLY A 175 -7.96 15.71 18.95
CA GLY A 175 -8.69 14.81 18.07
C GLY A 175 -8.47 15.10 16.59
N PHE A 176 -8.41 16.38 16.20
CA PHE A 176 -8.07 16.79 14.84
C PHE A 176 -6.65 16.34 14.48
N GLY A 177 -5.66 16.64 15.32
CA GLY A 177 -4.27 16.24 15.10
C GLY A 177 -4.11 14.73 14.92
N ILE A 178 -4.76 13.92 15.75
CA ILE A 178 -4.75 12.45 15.60
C ILE A 178 -5.32 12.06 14.23
N GLY A 179 -6.48 12.61 13.84
CA GLY A 179 -7.08 12.32 12.54
C GLY A 179 -6.21 12.71 11.35
N GLU A 180 -5.47 13.82 11.43
CA GLU A 180 -4.52 14.21 10.39
C GLU A 180 -3.35 13.23 10.30
N VAL A 181 -2.81 12.77 11.44
CA VAL A 181 -1.74 11.76 11.44
C VAL A 181 -2.23 10.44 10.84
N VAL A 182 -3.47 10.03 11.10
CA VAL A 182 -4.08 8.84 10.46
C VAL A 182 -4.07 8.98 8.93
N LEU A 183 -4.51 10.14 8.41
CA LEU A 183 -4.60 10.41 6.97
C LEU A 183 -3.21 10.52 6.31
N LEU A 184 -2.29 11.24 6.94
CA LEU A 184 -0.94 11.45 6.41
C LEU A 184 -0.08 10.19 6.38
N THR A 185 -0.39 9.22 7.25
CA THR A 185 0.33 7.94 7.34
C THR A 185 -0.36 6.81 6.57
N ALA A 186 -1.52 7.07 5.96
CA ALA A 186 -2.23 6.05 5.20
C ALA A 186 -1.40 5.57 4.00
N PRO A 187 -1.53 4.29 3.58
CA PRO A 187 -0.83 3.76 2.40
C PRO A 187 -1.10 4.61 1.15
N TRP A 188 -0.04 4.94 0.41
CA TRP A 188 -0.10 5.90 -0.70
C TRP A 188 0.73 5.49 -1.93
N GLU A 189 1.67 4.57 -1.76
CA GLU A 189 2.69 4.20 -2.75
C GLU A 189 2.14 3.47 -4.00
N ALA A 190 0.89 2.96 -3.95
CA ALA A 190 0.38 2.10 -5.01
C ALA A 190 0.16 2.83 -6.35
N ASP A 191 -0.16 4.13 -6.32
CA ASP A 191 -0.28 4.94 -7.55
C ASP A 191 1.09 5.15 -8.22
N ASP A 192 2.12 5.47 -7.44
CA ASP A 192 3.50 5.59 -7.92
C ASP A 192 4.03 4.26 -8.46
N ASP A 193 3.78 3.15 -7.75
CA ASP A 193 4.16 1.80 -8.17
C ASP A 193 3.52 1.41 -9.52
N LEU A 194 2.25 1.77 -9.73
CA LEU A 194 1.55 1.55 -11.00
C LEU A 194 2.13 2.43 -12.12
N SER A 195 2.47 3.68 -11.80
CA SER A 195 3.16 4.59 -12.74
C SER A 195 4.53 4.02 -13.14
N ASP A 196 5.34 3.56 -12.19
CA ASP A 196 6.64 2.95 -12.42
C ASP A 196 6.53 1.69 -13.28
N TYR A 197 5.53 0.85 -12.98
CA TYR A 197 5.24 -0.35 -13.75
C TYR A 197 4.96 -0.04 -15.22
N ARG A 198 4.08 0.94 -15.48
CA ARG A 198 3.70 1.39 -16.83
C ARG A 198 4.85 2.04 -17.60
N LYS A 199 5.79 2.68 -16.89
CA LYS A 199 7.02 3.24 -17.47
C LYS A 199 8.07 2.16 -17.80
N GLY A 200 7.85 0.91 -17.42
CA GLY A 200 8.79 -0.17 -17.69
C GLY A 200 9.97 -0.23 -16.72
N SER A 201 9.87 0.37 -15.53
CA SER A 201 11.00 0.43 -14.56
C SER A 201 11.54 -0.96 -14.16
N TRP A 202 10.74 -2.02 -14.31
CA TRP A 202 11.16 -3.41 -14.12
C TRP A 202 12.21 -3.90 -15.14
N GLN A 203 12.26 -3.30 -16.33
CA GLN A 203 13.25 -3.63 -17.37
C GLN A 203 14.67 -3.19 -16.98
N LEU A 204 14.79 -2.10 -16.20
CA LEU A 204 16.08 -1.61 -15.72
C LEU A 204 16.76 -2.64 -14.81
N HIS A 205 15.98 -3.31 -13.95
CA HIS A 205 16.46 -4.40 -13.10
C HIS A 205 16.88 -5.63 -13.91
N ALA A 206 16.15 -5.97 -14.97
CA ALA A 206 16.52 -7.06 -15.88
C ALA A 206 17.87 -6.80 -16.58
N SER A 207 18.10 -5.56 -17.02
CA SER A 207 19.32 -5.15 -17.73
C SER A 207 20.57 -5.15 -16.83
N ALA A 208 20.43 -4.76 -15.55
CA ALA A 208 21.54 -4.77 -14.59
C ALA A 208 22.00 -6.19 -14.24
N GLY A 209 21.08 -7.16 -14.18
CA GLY A 209 21.40 -8.58 -13.98
C GLY A 209 22.11 -9.22 -15.17
N SER A 210 21.79 -8.80 -16.40
CA SER A 210 22.37 -9.34 -17.64
C SER A 210 23.83 -8.89 -17.84
N ILE A 211 24.18 -7.66 -17.47
CA ILE A 211 25.57 -7.14 -17.58
C ILE A 211 26.54 -7.92 -16.68
N GLY A 212 26.07 -8.49 -15.57
CA GLY A 212 26.90 -9.31 -14.66
C GLY A 212 27.30 -10.69 -15.20
N ILE A 213 26.58 -11.23 -16.19
CA ILE A 213 26.83 -12.58 -16.74
C ILE A 213 27.87 -12.56 -17.88
N VAL A 214 28.07 -11.42 -18.54
CA VAL A 214 29.01 -11.29 -19.66
C VAL A 214 30.47 -11.04 -19.18
N GLY A 215 30.69 -10.87 -17.88
CA GLY A 215 31.98 -10.46 -17.30
C GLY A 215 32.90 -11.58 -16.78
N THR A 216 32.55 -12.85 -16.92
CA THR A 216 33.40 -13.96 -16.44
C THR A 216 33.80 -14.91 -17.57
N PHE A 217 34.79 -14.51 -18.36
CA PHE A 217 35.65 -15.41 -19.13
C PHE A 217 37.07 -14.86 -19.16
#